data_AF-A0A951LYH9-F1
#
_entry.id   AF-A0A951LYH9-F1
#
_cell.length_a   1.000
_cell.length_b   1.000
_cell.length_c   1.000
_cell.angle_alpha   90.00
_cell.angle_beta   90.00
_cell.angle_gamma   90.00
#
_symmetry.space_group_name_H-M   'P 1'
#
loop_
_entity.id
_entity.type
_entity.pdbx_description
1 polymer ?
#
loop_
_entity_poly.entity_id
_entity_poly.type
_entity_poly.pdbx_seq_one_letter_code
_entity_poly.pdbx_strand_id
1 'polypeptide(L)'
;MVKTGGTTNGATGVFVPKGYDTFTTPSDGNTYHNFTDGPIPAGLFGTGSNAYSGAVPLKGVPLPNQGGADTVIQRNEDVTTPGTTSLTVVGLSLASVSPLQITFADSHTEDWNMAVGLSQYQASTGSMTITDTSGSGGKFDSMLNIIPRFTFTRVSDGTVKVWDTGNTGRGAAPAGTLEASRQASLAQSASLIKPCIAVAQTENPTSRVQSVNQTSATSNPDATGGGAPIKLTSSGTPWSLSGGVFRPTPPSEEDRWRKHMPSPTPTPCQTPIGAQP
;
A
#
# COMPACT_ATOMS: atom_id res chain seq x y z
N MET A 1 -31.53 54.57 0.23
CA MET A 1 -31.40 53.17 -0.23
C MET A 1 -30.10 52.61 0.33
N VAL A 2 -30.18 51.81 1.39
CA VAL A 2 -29.01 51.10 1.94
C VAL A 2 -28.72 49.94 1.01
N LYS A 3 -27.58 49.97 0.32
CA LYS A 3 -27.12 48.86 -0.50
C LYS A 3 -26.50 47.83 0.45
N THR A 4 -27.29 46.87 0.86
CA THR A 4 -26.83 45.69 1.60
C THR A 4 -25.89 44.92 0.68
N GLY A 5 -24.59 45.11 0.86
CA GLY A 5 -23.56 44.31 0.22
C GLY A 5 -23.60 42.91 0.81
N GLY A 6 -24.31 42.00 0.14
CA GLY A 6 -24.22 40.58 0.44
C GLY A 6 -22.79 40.10 0.17
N THR A 7 -22.08 39.76 1.24
CA THR A 7 -20.86 38.98 1.17
C THR A 7 -21.22 37.58 0.69
N THR A 8 -21.21 37.35 -0.63
CA THR A 8 -21.05 35.98 -1.12
C THR A 8 -19.65 35.56 -0.69
N ASN A 9 -19.57 34.80 0.39
CA ASN A 9 -18.41 33.98 0.72
C ASN A 9 -18.20 33.02 -0.46
N GLY A 10 -17.54 33.51 -1.50
CA GLY A 10 -17.04 32.68 -2.59
C GLY A 10 -15.95 31.83 -1.98
N ALA A 11 -16.32 30.64 -1.48
CA ALA A 11 -15.36 29.66 -1.00
C ALA A 11 -14.43 29.36 -2.18
N THR A 12 -13.28 30.02 -2.20
CA THR A 12 -12.19 29.71 -3.12
C THR A 12 -11.76 28.30 -2.81
N GLY A 13 -11.72 27.45 -3.82
CA GLY A 13 -11.31 26.06 -3.70
C GLY A 13 -9.99 25.90 -2.94
N VAL A 14 -9.87 24.79 -2.24
CA VAL A 14 -8.65 24.45 -1.49
C VAL A 14 -7.63 23.87 -2.46
N PHE A 15 -6.39 24.37 -2.42
CA PHE A 15 -5.29 23.79 -3.17
C PHE A 15 -4.74 22.55 -2.46
N VAL A 16 -4.71 21.43 -3.19
CA VAL A 16 -4.18 20.14 -2.75
C VAL A 16 -3.04 19.75 -3.71
N PRO A 17 -1.77 19.84 -3.28
CA PRO A 17 -0.65 19.53 -4.16
C PRO A 17 -0.58 18.04 -4.44
N LYS A 18 -0.11 17.62 -5.61
CA LYS A 18 0.29 16.25 -5.91
C LYS A 18 1.25 15.72 -4.85
N GLY A 19 1.28 14.42 -4.66
CA GLY A 19 2.11 13.82 -3.62
C GLY A 19 1.75 12.38 -3.34
N TYR A 20 2.23 11.88 -2.21
CA TYR A 20 2.05 10.49 -1.80
C TYR A 20 1.13 10.40 -0.58
N ASP A 21 0.24 9.43 -0.61
CA ASP A 21 -0.61 9.02 0.49
C ASP A 21 -0.18 7.61 0.92
N THR A 22 0.05 7.42 2.22
CA THR A 22 0.62 6.19 2.80
C THR A 22 -0.39 5.50 3.71
N PHE A 23 -0.49 4.18 3.61
CA PHE A 23 -1.43 3.38 4.40
C PHE A 23 -0.74 2.20 5.08
N THR A 24 -1.33 1.79 6.20
CA THR A 24 -0.95 0.60 6.96
C THR A 24 -2.13 -0.36 7.04
N THR A 25 -1.88 -1.64 6.86
CA THR A 25 -2.86 -2.72 6.88
C THR A 25 -2.69 -3.52 8.17
N PRO A 26 -3.67 -3.52 9.09
CA PRO A 26 -3.58 -4.25 10.34
C PRO A 26 -3.55 -5.77 10.09
N SER A 27 -3.02 -6.52 11.07
CA SER A 27 -2.95 -7.99 11.03
C SER A 27 -4.16 -8.66 11.71
N ASP A 28 -5.31 -7.98 11.76
CA ASP A 28 -6.51 -8.43 12.45
C ASP A 28 -7.41 -9.35 11.60
N GLY A 29 -7.00 -9.63 10.35
CA GLY A 29 -7.71 -10.49 9.42
C GLY A 29 -8.89 -9.82 8.70
N ASN A 30 -9.11 -8.52 8.93
CA ASN A 30 -10.19 -7.78 8.29
C ASN A 30 -9.90 -7.41 6.83
N THR A 31 -8.62 -7.38 6.45
CA THR A 31 -8.17 -7.27 5.06
C THR A 31 -7.91 -8.66 4.51
N TYR A 32 -8.53 -9.02 3.38
CA TYR A 32 -8.31 -10.31 2.72
C TYR A 32 -8.42 -10.20 1.20
N HIS A 33 -7.85 -11.18 0.50
CA HIS A 33 -8.13 -11.42 -0.91
C HIS A 33 -9.00 -12.67 -1.05
N ASN A 34 -10.13 -12.56 -1.75
CA ASN A 34 -11.01 -13.70 -2.01
C ASN A 34 -10.81 -14.25 -3.43
N PHE A 35 -10.36 -15.51 -3.52
CA PHE A 35 -10.15 -16.23 -4.77
C PHE A 35 -11.41 -17.01 -5.26
N THR A 36 -12.60 -16.75 -4.71
CA THR A 36 -13.84 -17.45 -5.14
C THR A 36 -14.15 -17.19 -6.62
N ASP A 37 -14.16 -15.92 -7.04
CA ASP A 37 -14.47 -15.52 -8.41
C ASP A 37 -13.26 -15.67 -9.34
N GLY A 38 -12.05 -15.70 -8.76
CA GLY A 38 -10.80 -15.89 -9.47
C GLY A 38 -9.89 -16.89 -8.79
N PRO A 39 -10.16 -18.20 -8.93
CA PRO A 39 -9.36 -19.22 -8.25
C PRO A 39 -7.89 -19.16 -8.64
N ILE A 40 -7.00 -19.41 -7.68
CA ILE A 40 -5.60 -19.71 -8.01
C ILE A 40 -5.61 -20.98 -8.88
N PRO A 41 -5.03 -20.95 -10.09
CA PRO A 41 -5.18 -22.05 -11.04
C PRO A 41 -4.61 -23.37 -10.53
N ALA A 42 -5.28 -24.46 -10.88
CA ALA A 42 -4.71 -25.80 -10.77
C ALA A 42 -3.37 -25.87 -11.52
N GLY A 43 -2.45 -26.68 -11.02
CA GLY A 43 -1.10 -26.82 -11.57
C GLY A 43 -0.10 -25.72 -11.20
N LEU A 44 -0.53 -24.58 -10.63
CA LEU A 44 0.40 -23.49 -10.28
C LEU A 44 1.48 -23.93 -9.27
N PHE A 45 1.07 -24.72 -8.28
CA PHE A 45 1.94 -25.17 -7.19
C PHE A 45 2.72 -26.44 -7.54
N GLY A 46 2.44 -27.04 -8.70
CA GLY A 46 3.07 -28.27 -9.17
C GLY A 46 2.07 -29.14 -9.93
N THR A 47 2.56 -30.15 -10.62
CA THR A 47 1.71 -31.11 -11.31
C THR A 47 0.72 -31.74 -10.32
N GLY A 48 -0.57 -31.71 -10.66
CA GLY A 48 -1.62 -32.27 -9.82
C GLY A 48 -2.11 -31.38 -8.69
N SER A 49 -1.60 -30.15 -8.52
CA SER A 49 -2.16 -29.22 -7.53
C SER A 49 -3.58 -28.81 -7.95
N ASN A 50 -4.52 -28.85 -7.02
CA ASN A 50 -5.89 -28.39 -7.25
C ASN A 50 -5.95 -26.86 -7.31
N ALA A 51 -7.03 -26.31 -7.87
CA ALA A 51 -7.31 -24.88 -7.78
C ALA A 51 -7.64 -24.47 -6.33
N TYR A 52 -7.34 -23.22 -5.96
CA TYR A 52 -7.68 -22.68 -4.65
C TYR A 52 -8.65 -21.51 -4.78
N SER A 53 -9.79 -21.58 -4.09
CA SER A 53 -10.88 -20.59 -4.18
C SER A 53 -11.23 -19.94 -2.84
N GLY A 54 -10.35 -20.07 -1.83
CA GLY A 54 -10.60 -19.54 -0.50
C GLY A 54 -10.31 -18.04 -0.35
N ALA A 55 -10.78 -17.47 0.76
CA ALA A 55 -10.33 -16.16 1.21
C ALA A 55 -9.02 -16.27 1.98
N VAL A 56 -8.09 -15.36 1.71
CA VAL A 56 -6.78 -15.30 2.35
C VAL A 56 -6.67 -13.99 3.13
N PRO A 57 -6.71 -14.04 4.47
CA PRO A 57 -6.45 -12.87 5.30
C PRO A 57 -5.03 -12.35 5.07
N LEU A 58 -4.91 -11.04 4.95
CA LEU A 58 -3.70 -10.30 4.65
C LEU A 58 -3.34 -9.35 5.79
N LYS A 59 -2.05 -9.06 5.90
CA LYS A 59 -1.48 -8.03 6.76
C LYS A 59 -0.47 -7.20 5.98
N GLY A 60 -0.23 -5.98 6.47
CA GLY A 60 0.81 -5.10 5.97
C GLY A 60 2.22 -5.64 6.24
N VAL A 61 3.10 -5.48 5.26
CA VAL A 61 4.55 -5.61 5.45
C VAL A 61 5.16 -4.23 5.15
N PRO A 62 5.85 -3.60 6.11
CA PRO A 62 6.38 -2.25 5.90
C PRO A 62 7.29 -2.16 4.67
N LEU A 63 7.02 -1.17 3.82
CA LEU A 63 7.84 -0.83 2.68
C LEU A 63 9.14 -0.13 3.14
N PRO A 64 10.28 -0.38 2.47
CA PRO A 64 11.53 0.28 2.80
C PRO A 64 11.40 1.82 2.78
N ASN A 65 11.87 2.47 3.85
CA ASN A 65 11.87 3.93 4.00
C ASN A 65 10.47 4.60 3.98
N GLN A 66 9.40 3.85 4.23
CA GLN A 66 8.02 4.39 4.31
C GLN A 66 7.45 4.37 5.75
N GLY A 67 8.32 4.28 6.75
CA GLY A 67 7.90 4.04 8.13
C GLY A 67 7.19 2.68 8.25
N GLY A 68 6.02 2.66 8.88
CA GLY A 68 5.19 1.46 8.99
C GLY A 68 4.32 1.16 7.76
N ALA A 69 4.30 2.04 6.74
CA ALA A 69 3.37 1.92 5.62
C ALA A 69 3.69 0.74 4.70
N ASP A 70 2.65 0.02 4.28
CA ASP A 70 2.72 -1.10 3.34
C ASP A 70 2.10 -0.77 1.96
N THR A 71 1.40 0.35 1.86
CA THR A 71 0.77 0.81 0.62
C THR A 71 1.07 2.29 0.41
N VAL A 72 1.48 2.66 -0.80
CA VAL A 72 1.77 4.04 -1.19
C VAL A 72 1.05 4.36 -2.50
N ILE A 73 0.24 5.41 -2.47
CA ILE A 73 -0.53 5.89 -3.61
C ILE A 73 -0.04 7.29 -3.96
N GLN A 74 0.29 7.52 -5.22
CA GLN A 74 0.65 8.82 -5.75
C GLN A 74 -0.59 9.50 -6.35
N ARG A 75 -0.86 10.71 -5.90
CA ARG A 75 -1.70 11.69 -6.62
C ARG A 75 -0.84 12.34 -7.68
N ASN A 76 -1.21 12.22 -8.93
CA ASN A 76 -0.34 12.61 -10.05
C ASN A 76 -0.37 14.12 -10.31
N GLU A 77 -1.51 14.76 -10.10
CA GLU A 77 -1.73 16.17 -10.37
C GLU A 77 -2.16 16.96 -9.12
N ASP A 78 -1.80 18.25 -9.12
CA ASP A 78 -2.33 19.23 -8.17
C ASP A 78 -3.84 19.44 -8.42
N VAL A 79 -4.59 19.70 -7.36
CA VAL A 79 -6.05 19.87 -7.43
C VAL A 79 -6.46 21.15 -6.70
N THR A 80 -7.38 21.93 -7.27
CA THR A 80 -8.14 22.95 -6.53
C THR A 80 -9.55 22.42 -6.30
N THR A 81 -10.01 22.36 -5.05
CA THR A 81 -11.29 21.70 -4.72
C THR A 81 -12.51 22.54 -5.13
N PRO A 82 -13.64 21.90 -5.50
CA PRO A 82 -13.74 20.49 -5.84
C PRO A 82 -12.98 20.17 -7.13
N GLY A 83 -12.30 19.02 -7.16
CA GLY A 83 -11.54 18.61 -8.34
C GLY A 83 -11.05 17.16 -8.28
N THR A 84 -10.51 16.68 -9.39
CA THR A 84 -10.12 15.28 -9.57
C THR A 84 -8.66 15.18 -9.97
N THR A 85 -7.96 14.17 -9.44
CA THR A 85 -6.61 13.78 -9.83
C THR A 85 -6.56 12.31 -10.21
N SER A 86 -5.63 11.94 -11.09
CA SER A 86 -5.35 10.52 -11.34
C SER A 86 -4.45 9.96 -10.24
N LEU A 87 -4.59 8.66 -9.99
CA LEU A 87 -3.82 7.93 -8.99
C LEU A 87 -2.92 6.90 -9.65
N THR A 88 -1.76 6.67 -9.05
CA THR A 88 -0.88 5.53 -9.34
C THR A 88 -0.52 4.85 -8.03
N VAL A 89 -0.70 3.55 -7.90
CA VAL A 89 -0.17 2.82 -6.73
C VAL A 89 1.30 2.52 -7.00
N VAL A 90 2.16 3.10 -6.18
CA VAL A 90 3.62 3.06 -6.35
C VAL A 90 4.31 2.16 -5.33
N GLY A 91 3.57 1.71 -4.31
CA GLY A 91 4.03 0.70 -3.36
C GLY A 91 2.87 -0.15 -2.86
N LEU A 92 3.08 -1.46 -2.79
CA LEU A 92 2.18 -2.44 -2.18
C LEU A 92 3.03 -3.60 -1.66
N SER A 93 2.90 -3.92 -0.37
CA SER A 93 3.56 -5.07 0.24
C SER A 93 2.68 -5.68 1.31
N LEU A 94 1.93 -6.71 0.95
CA LEU A 94 1.09 -7.46 1.88
C LEU A 94 1.57 -8.89 2.00
N ALA A 95 1.25 -9.55 3.10
CA ALA A 95 1.51 -10.98 3.30
C ALA A 95 0.29 -11.68 3.88
N SER A 96 0.15 -12.98 3.64
CA SER A 96 -0.87 -13.78 4.30
C SER A 96 -0.62 -13.81 5.81
N VAL A 97 -1.71 -13.80 6.59
CA VAL A 97 -1.64 -13.92 8.05
C VAL A 97 -1.21 -15.34 8.45
N SER A 98 -1.65 -16.34 7.71
CA SER A 98 -1.29 -17.75 7.86
C SER A 98 -0.95 -18.38 6.50
N PRO A 99 -0.27 -19.55 6.47
CA PRO A 99 -0.11 -20.31 5.24
C PRO A 99 -1.45 -20.74 4.64
N LEU A 100 -1.50 -20.83 3.31
CA LEU A 100 -2.56 -21.46 2.54
C LEU A 100 -2.28 -22.95 2.45
N GLN A 101 -3.27 -23.78 2.75
CA GLN A 101 -3.20 -25.22 2.53
C GLN A 101 -3.65 -25.55 1.11
N ILE A 102 -2.72 -26.00 0.27
CA ILE A 102 -2.97 -26.43 -1.10
C ILE A 102 -3.12 -27.94 -1.14
N THR A 103 -4.18 -28.43 -1.77
CA THR A 103 -4.44 -29.86 -1.94
C THR A 103 -3.99 -30.34 -3.33
N PHE A 104 -3.58 -31.59 -3.41
CA PHE A 104 -3.19 -32.25 -4.67
C PHE A 104 -4.13 -33.41 -5.00
N ALA A 105 -4.12 -33.85 -6.25
CA ALA A 105 -5.02 -34.89 -6.77
C ALA A 105 -4.84 -36.27 -6.08
N ASP A 106 -3.66 -36.55 -5.55
CA ASP A 106 -3.33 -37.74 -4.74
C ASP A 106 -3.62 -37.54 -3.23
N SER A 107 -4.34 -36.48 -2.87
CA SER A 107 -4.81 -36.14 -1.52
C SER A 107 -3.73 -35.68 -0.53
N HIS A 108 -2.47 -35.49 -0.93
CA HIS A 108 -1.52 -34.81 -0.05
C HIS A 108 -1.78 -33.30 -0.02
N THR A 109 -1.21 -32.63 0.99
CA THR A 109 -1.32 -31.18 1.17
C THR A 109 0.03 -30.53 1.33
N GLU A 110 0.11 -29.27 0.96
CA GLU A 110 1.27 -28.42 1.15
C GLU A 110 0.87 -27.06 1.68
N ASP A 111 1.67 -26.52 2.59
CA ASP A 111 1.46 -25.18 3.15
C ASP A 111 2.32 -24.15 2.40
N TRP A 112 1.69 -23.04 2.02
CA TRP A 112 2.30 -21.97 1.24
C TRP A 112 2.03 -20.60 1.87
N ASN A 113 3.08 -19.84 2.15
CA ASN A 113 2.96 -18.42 2.47
C ASN A 113 2.69 -17.63 1.20
N MET A 114 1.86 -16.58 1.27
CA MET A 114 1.60 -15.69 0.14
C MET A 114 2.06 -14.28 0.45
N ALA A 115 2.72 -13.64 -0.51
CA ALA A 115 2.99 -12.21 -0.53
C ALA A 115 2.29 -11.57 -1.73
N VAL A 116 1.81 -10.33 -1.55
CA VAL A 116 1.15 -9.52 -2.58
C VAL A 116 1.96 -8.27 -2.82
N GLY A 117 2.33 -8.03 -4.07
CA GLY A 117 2.95 -6.80 -4.52
C GLY A 117 2.29 -6.26 -5.79
N LEU A 118 2.90 -5.25 -6.40
CA LEU A 118 2.46 -4.73 -7.69
C LEU A 118 2.94 -5.64 -8.83
N SER A 119 2.11 -5.76 -9.87
CA SER A 119 2.51 -6.34 -11.15
C SER A 119 3.72 -5.63 -11.74
N GLN A 120 4.62 -6.39 -12.37
CA GLN A 120 5.73 -5.83 -13.13
C GLN A 120 5.37 -5.52 -14.59
N TYR A 121 4.20 -5.98 -15.06
CA TYR A 121 3.76 -5.86 -16.45
C TYR A 121 2.78 -4.72 -16.68
N GLN A 122 1.98 -4.40 -15.65
CA GLN A 122 0.94 -3.36 -15.75
C GLN A 122 0.87 -2.54 -14.46
N ALA A 123 0.84 -1.22 -14.61
CA ALA A 123 0.68 -0.32 -13.48
C ALA A 123 -0.73 -0.39 -12.89
N SER A 124 -0.81 -0.26 -11.57
CA SER A 124 -2.08 -0.08 -10.85
C SER A 124 -2.43 1.40 -10.80
N THR A 125 -3.60 1.78 -11.31
CA THR A 125 -3.98 3.19 -11.51
C THR A 125 -5.40 3.46 -11.05
N GLY A 126 -5.78 4.73 -10.94
CA GLY A 126 -7.11 5.10 -10.50
C GLY A 126 -7.41 6.59 -10.61
N SER A 127 -8.45 7.03 -9.90
CA SER A 127 -8.83 8.43 -9.77
C SER A 127 -9.28 8.74 -8.35
N MET A 128 -9.13 10.01 -7.97
CA MET A 128 -9.63 10.56 -6.71
C MET A 128 -10.32 11.88 -6.99
N THR A 129 -11.55 12.02 -6.53
CA THR A 129 -12.28 13.28 -6.51
C THR A 129 -12.28 13.82 -5.08
N ILE A 130 -11.81 15.04 -4.91
CA ILE A 130 -11.72 15.71 -3.62
C ILE A 130 -12.75 16.84 -3.61
N THR A 131 -13.61 16.84 -2.59
CA THR A 131 -14.63 17.86 -2.36
C THR A 131 -14.36 18.52 -1.02
N ASP A 132 -13.90 19.76 -1.01
CA ASP A 132 -13.85 20.61 0.18
C ASP A 132 -14.47 21.95 -0.18
N THR A 133 -15.50 22.32 0.59
CA THR A 133 -16.29 23.54 0.44
C THR A 133 -16.18 24.45 1.65
N SER A 134 -15.42 24.07 2.68
CA SER A 134 -15.38 24.75 3.99
C SER A 134 -14.01 25.29 4.37
N GLY A 135 -12.92 24.82 3.73
CA GLY A 135 -11.54 25.19 4.07
C GLY A 135 -11.03 24.59 5.39
N SER A 136 -11.87 23.84 6.12
CA SER A 136 -11.55 23.18 7.38
C SER A 136 -11.42 21.66 7.26
N GLY A 137 -11.54 21.14 6.03
CA GLY A 137 -11.61 19.72 5.71
C GLY A 137 -12.75 19.44 4.75
N GLY A 138 -12.69 18.29 4.08
CA GLY A 138 -13.67 17.89 3.09
C GLY A 138 -13.85 16.39 3.05
N LYS A 139 -14.28 15.89 1.88
CA LYS A 139 -14.41 14.48 1.56
C LYS A 139 -13.63 14.12 0.31
N PHE A 140 -13.26 12.86 0.17
CA PHE A 140 -12.83 12.33 -1.12
C PHE A 140 -13.56 11.03 -1.46
N ASP A 141 -13.72 10.82 -2.76
CA ASP A 141 -14.14 9.57 -3.37
C ASP A 141 -12.96 9.08 -4.22
N SER A 142 -12.61 7.81 -4.14
CA SER A 142 -11.53 7.25 -4.93
C SER A 142 -11.92 5.92 -5.57
N MET A 143 -11.26 5.63 -6.68
CA MET A 143 -11.37 4.37 -7.40
C MET A 143 -9.97 3.94 -7.83
N LEU A 144 -9.53 2.75 -7.43
CA LEU A 144 -8.24 2.18 -7.78
C LEU A 144 -8.44 0.84 -8.46
N ASN A 145 -7.75 0.63 -9.57
CA ASN A 145 -7.64 -0.65 -10.26
C ASN A 145 -6.26 -1.24 -9.93
N ILE A 146 -6.23 -2.18 -9.00
CA ILE A 146 -5.01 -2.86 -8.57
C ILE A 146 -4.75 -4.08 -9.46
N ILE A 147 -3.53 -4.16 -9.98
CA ILE A 147 -3.01 -5.31 -10.71
C ILE A 147 -1.98 -6.01 -9.80
N PRO A 148 -2.39 -7.03 -9.02
CA PRO A 148 -1.51 -7.67 -8.06
C PRO A 148 -0.52 -8.65 -8.72
N ARG A 149 0.62 -8.79 -8.06
CA ARG A 149 1.53 -9.92 -8.21
C ARG A 149 1.50 -10.74 -6.92
N PHE A 150 1.11 -12.00 -7.04
CA PHE A 150 1.16 -12.97 -5.95
C PHE A 150 2.47 -13.75 -6.03
N THR A 151 3.17 -13.83 -4.91
CA THR A 151 4.35 -14.67 -4.73
C THR A 151 4.07 -15.66 -3.62
N PHE A 152 4.13 -16.94 -3.95
CA PHE A 152 3.90 -18.04 -3.03
C PHE A 152 5.22 -18.69 -2.67
N THR A 153 5.44 -18.94 -1.38
CA THR A 153 6.62 -19.63 -0.86
C THR A 153 6.19 -20.84 -0.07
N ARG A 154 6.57 -22.04 -0.51
CA ARG A 154 6.25 -23.29 0.18
C ARG A 154 6.98 -23.31 1.52
N VAL A 155 6.27 -23.65 2.58
CA VAL A 155 6.79 -23.61 3.96
C VAL A 155 7.90 -24.65 4.18
N SER A 156 7.78 -25.83 3.57
CA SER A 156 8.68 -26.97 3.83
C SER A 156 10.09 -26.80 3.26
N ASP A 157 10.22 -26.19 2.08
CA ASP A 157 11.47 -26.18 1.31
C ASP A 157 11.82 -24.79 0.72
N GLY A 158 10.96 -23.78 0.91
CA GLY A 158 11.17 -22.44 0.39
C GLY A 158 10.94 -22.29 -1.12
N THR A 159 10.38 -23.29 -1.79
CA THR A 159 10.06 -23.22 -3.23
C THR A 159 9.18 -22.01 -3.52
N VAL A 160 9.53 -21.24 -4.55
CA VAL A 160 8.78 -20.04 -4.93
C VAL A 160 7.99 -20.25 -6.21
N LYS A 161 6.72 -19.83 -6.19
CA LYS A 161 5.85 -19.71 -7.37
C LYS A 161 5.35 -18.28 -7.47
N VAL A 162 5.28 -17.76 -8.69
CA VAL A 162 4.82 -16.39 -8.95
C VAL A 162 3.65 -16.44 -9.90
N TRP A 163 2.62 -15.69 -9.55
CA TRP A 163 1.48 -15.43 -10.42
C TRP A 163 1.25 -13.92 -10.49
N ASP A 164 1.46 -13.36 -11.67
CA ASP A 164 1.34 -11.92 -11.91
C ASP A 164 0.14 -11.69 -12.84
N THR A 165 -0.89 -11.00 -12.35
CA THR A 165 -2.16 -10.85 -13.07
C THR A 165 -2.07 -9.87 -14.23
N GLY A 166 -1.02 -9.03 -14.27
CA GLY A 166 -0.74 -8.16 -15.41
C GLY A 166 -0.06 -8.88 -16.58
N ASN A 167 0.35 -10.14 -16.41
CA ASN A 167 0.95 -10.92 -17.48
C ASN A 167 -0.13 -11.52 -18.39
N THR A 168 -0.41 -10.88 -19.52
CA THR A 168 -1.40 -11.32 -20.52
C THR A 168 -1.04 -12.62 -21.27
N GLY A 169 0.19 -13.14 -21.10
CA GLY A 169 0.69 -14.33 -21.80
C GLY A 169 0.56 -15.66 -21.03
N ARG A 170 0.15 -15.64 -19.77
CA ARG A 170 -0.20 -16.84 -18.97
C ARG A 170 -1.65 -16.67 -18.56
N GLY A 171 -2.48 -17.70 -18.73
CA GLY A 171 -3.93 -17.66 -18.49
C GLY A 171 -4.32 -16.73 -17.34
N ALA A 172 -5.16 -15.76 -17.65
CA ALA A 172 -5.52 -14.66 -16.77
C ALA A 172 -6.06 -15.17 -15.42
N ALA A 173 -5.65 -14.52 -14.33
CA ALA A 173 -6.40 -14.57 -13.08
C ALA A 173 -7.72 -13.85 -13.27
N PRO A 174 -8.89 -14.43 -12.99
CA PRO A 174 -10.08 -13.61 -12.86
C PRO A 174 -9.86 -12.61 -11.70
N ALA A 175 -10.50 -11.44 -11.76
CA ALA A 175 -10.43 -10.46 -10.69
C ALA A 175 -10.87 -11.13 -9.39
N GLY A 176 -10.00 -11.13 -8.37
CA GLY A 176 -10.41 -11.43 -7.00
C GLY A 176 -10.76 -10.13 -6.27
N THR A 177 -11.56 -10.26 -5.21
CA THR A 177 -12.00 -9.12 -4.42
C THR A 177 -11.03 -8.90 -3.25
N LEU A 178 -10.42 -7.71 -3.15
CA LEU A 178 -9.75 -7.28 -1.92
C LEU A 178 -10.79 -6.54 -1.07
N GLU A 179 -11.18 -7.12 0.06
CA GLU A 179 -12.10 -6.47 0.98
C GLU A 179 -11.35 -6.08 2.26
N ALA A 180 -11.72 -4.94 2.82
CA ALA A 180 -11.36 -4.54 4.17
C ALA A 180 -12.64 -4.15 4.92
N SER A 181 -12.95 -4.80 6.04
CA SER A 181 -14.16 -4.49 6.81
C SER A 181 -13.85 -3.94 8.22
N ARG A 182 -14.23 -2.67 8.44
CA ARG A 182 -14.58 -1.93 9.68
C ARG A 182 -13.81 -0.64 10.01
N GLN A 183 -14.57 0.26 10.63
CA GLN A 183 -14.24 1.59 11.15
C GLN A 183 -13.02 1.57 12.07
N ALA A 184 -11.97 2.30 11.73
CA ALA A 184 -10.95 2.65 12.71
C ALA A 184 -11.50 3.78 13.60
N SER A 185 -11.69 3.50 14.88
CA SER A 185 -11.93 4.52 15.89
C SER A 185 -10.67 5.34 16.14
N LEU A 186 -10.83 6.66 16.18
CA LEU A 186 -9.80 7.64 16.53
C LEU A 186 -9.14 7.31 17.88
N ALA A 187 -7.91 6.80 17.88
CA ALA A 187 -7.02 6.94 19.02
C ALA A 187 -6.33 8.31 18.90
N GLN A 188 -6.98 9.37 19.40
CA GLN A 188 -6.29 10.63 19.68
C GLN A 188 -5.36 10.38 20.87
N SER A 189 -4.06 10.25 20.62
CA SER A 189 -3.07 10.32 21.69
C SER A 189 -2.95 11.78 22.15
N ALA A 190 -3.85 12.21 23.04
CA ALA A 190 -3.72 13.46 23.76
C ALA A 190 -2.66 13.28 24.85
N SER A 191 -1.40 13.58 24.52
CA SER A 191 -0.33 13.70 25.52
C SER A 191 -0.63 14.91 26.41
N LEU A 192 -1.10 14.64 27.64
CA LEU A 192 -1.19 15.62 28.71
C LEU A 192 0.20 16.14 29.08
N ILE A 193 0.36 17.46 28.98
CA ILE A 193 1.56 18.22 29.38
C ILE A 193 1.72 18.17 30.91
N LYS A 194 2.93 17.86 31.40
CA LYS A 194 3.64 18.58 32.48
C LYS A 194 5.14 18.15 32.56
N PRO A 195 6.04 19.00 33.10
CA PRO A 195 7.34 19.29 32.48
C PRO A 195 8.53 18.67 33.21
N CYS A 196 9.60 18.35 32.48
CA CYS A 196 10.98 18.74 32.82
C CYS A 196 11.99 18.32 31.73
N ILE A 197 12.84 19.28 31.38
CA ILE A 197 14.27 19.19 31.00
C ILE A 197 14.62 18.39 29.72
N ALA A 198 15.20 19.14 28.78
CA ALA A 198 15.59 18.73 27.45
C ALA A 198 16.77 17.75 27.41
N VAL A 199 16.67 16.76 26.52
CA VAL A 199 17.81 16.24 25.73
C VAL A 199 17.29 15.99 24.32
N ALA A 200 18.01 16.50 23.32
CA ALA A 200 17.62 16.49 21.91
C ALA A 200 17.37 15.08 21.37
N GLN A 201 16.18 14.85 20.81
CA GLN A 201 15.94 13.77 19.86
C GLN A 201 15.75 14.37 18.47
N THR A 202 16.60 13.94 17.55
CA THR A 202 16.47 14.17 16.11
C THR A 202 15.31 13.31 15.59
N GLU A 203 14.14 13.92 15.42
CA GLU A 203 12.98 13.32 14.76
C GLU A 203 13.02 13.58 13.24
N ASN A 204 12.91 12.50 12.45
CA ASN A 204 12.77 12.47 10.98
C ASN A 204 11.27 12.28 10.62
N PRO A 205 10.73 12.72 9.47
CA PRO A 205 9.51 13.51 9.42
C PRO A 205 8.25 12.72 9.00
N THR A 206 7.12 13.10 9.61
CA THR A 206 5.70 12.92 9.23
C THR A 206 5.34 11.87 8.17
N SER A 207 5.24 10.61 8.57
CA SER A 207 4.34 9.63 7.94
C SER A 207 2.90 9.91 8.38
N ARG A 208 1.98 10.06 7.43
CA ARG A 208 0.57 10.34 7.72
C ARG A 208 -0.23 9.03 7.75
N VAL A 209 -0.72 8.65 8.92
CA VAL A 209 -1.60 7.49 9.09
C VAL A 209 -3.03 7.92 8.80
N GLN A 210 -3.65 7.34 7.77
CA GLN A 210 -5.05 7.60 7.41
C GLN A 210 -5.89 6.32 7.51
N SER A 211 -7.06 6.44 8.15
CA SER A 211 -8.06 5.38 8.21
C SER A 211 -9.08 5.52 7.08
N VAL A 212 -9.23 4.49 6.26
CA VAL A 212 -10.24 4.43 5.19
C VAL A 212 -11.54 3.86 5.76
N ASN A 213 -12.61 4.64 5.72
CA ASN A 213 -13.96 4.16 6.08
C ASN A 213 -14.61 3.59 4.83
N GLN A 214 -14.67 2.26 4.77
CA GLN A 214 -15.32 1.42 3.74
C GLN A 214 -14.64 1.45 2.36
N THR A 215 -13.83 0.42 2.12
CA THR A 215 -13.55 -0.08 0.78
C THR A 215 -14.54 -1.18 0.43
N SER A 216 -15.42 -0.93 -0.54
CA SER A 216 -16.09 -2.01 -1.26
C SER A 216 -15.29 -2.30 -2.52
N ALA A 217 -15.09 -3.59 -2.82
CA ALA A 217 -14.44 -4.01 -4.05
C ALA A 217 -15.42 -4.84 -4.85
N THR A 218 -15.44 -4.62 -6.16
CA THR A 218 -16.25 -5.42 -7.10
C THR A 218 -15.37 -5.87 -8.26
N SER A 219 -15.43 -7.16 -8.56
CA SER A 219 -14.84 -7.72 -9.78
C SER A 219 -15.73 -7.34 -10.98
N ASN A 220 -15.12 -7.03 -12.13
CA ASN A 220 -15.81 -6.98 -13.42
C ASN A 220 -15.37 -8.19 -14.24
N PRO A 221 -16.23 -9.18 -14.52
CA PRO A 221 -15.83 -10.44 -15.15
C PRO A 221 -15.50 -10.32 -16.66
N ASP A 222 -15.63 -9.14 -17.27
CA ASP A 222 -15.67 -9.00 -18.74
C ASP A 222 -14.30 -8.79 -19.44
N ALA A 223 -13.16 -9.00 -18.76
CA ALA A 223 -11.84 -8.81 -19.37
C ALA A 223 -11.31 -10.11 -20.01
N THR A 224 -11.53 -10.28 -21.30
CA THR A 224 -10.89 -11.31 -22.12
C THR A 224 -9.41 -10.97 -22.34
N GLY A 225 -8.50 -11.56 -21.55
CA GLY A 225 -7.07 -11.65 -21.89
C GLY A 225 -6.06 -10.95 -20.98
N GLY A 226 -6.48 -10.31 -19.90
CA GLY A 226 -5.61 -9.83 -18.82
C GLY A 226 -6.31 -10.05 -17.50
N GLY A 227 -5.59 -10.40 -16.43
CA GLY A 227 -6.25 -10.65 -15.16
C GLY A 227 -7.04 -9.43 -14.72
N ALA A 228 -8.34 -9.59 -14.43
CA ALA A 228 -9.18 -8.43 -14.22
C ALA A 228 -8.67 -7.66 -12.97
N PRO A 229 -8.56 -6.32 -13.06
CA PRO A 229 -8.09 -5.52 -11.95
C PRO A 229 -8.98 -5.68 -10.73
N ILE A 230 -8.36 -5.62 -9.55
CA ILE A 230 -9.10 -5.49 -8.30
C ILE A 230 -9.50 -4.03 -8.16
N LYS A 231 -10.80 -3.77 -8.24
CA LYS A 231 -11.33 -2.42 -8.11
C LYS A 231 -11.58 -2.11 -6.63
N LEU A 232 -10.88 -1.15 -6.07
CA LEU A 232 -11.14 -0.60 -4.74
C LEU A 232 -11.87 0.73 -4.90
N THR A 233 -12.98 0.94 -4.19
CA THR A 233 -13.63 2.25 -4.13
C THR A 233 -13.72 2.75 -2.69
N SER A 234 -13.47 4.03 -2.49
CA SER A 234 -13.82 4.74 -1.26
C SER A 234 -14.86 5.80 -1.59
N SER A 235 -15.84 6.01 -0.71
CA SER A 235 -16.82 7.08 -0.91
C SER A 235 -17.00 7.94 0.33
N GLY A 236 -17.09 9.26 0.11
CA GLY A 236 -17.38 10.25 1.14
C GLY A 236 -16.39 10.24 2.31
N THR A 237 -15.16 9.76 2.10
CA THR A 237 -14.19 9.57 3.18
C THR A 237 -13.72 10.95 3.68
N PRO A 238 -13.83 11.24 4.99
CA PRO A 238 -13.44 12.54 5.50
C PRO A 238 -11.93 12.75 5.36
N TRP A 239 -11.52 13.97 5.04
CA TRP A 239 -10.12 14.39 5.07
C TRP A 239 -9.99 15.74 5.78
N SER A 240 -8.88 15.93 6.49
CA SER A 240 -8.54 17.20 7.14
C SER A 240 -7.21 17.74 6.60
N LEU A 241 -7.05 19.07 6.60
CA LEU A 241 -5.83 19.77 6.22
C LEU A 241 -4.88 20.06 7.39
N SER A 242 -4.92 19.27 8.48
CA SER A 242 -3.96 19.48 9.57
C SER A 242 -2.56 19.01 9.17
N GLY A 243 -1.77 19.89 8.55
CA GLY A 243 -0.37 19.65 8.20
C GLY A 243 0.20 20.75 7.31
N GLY A 244 1.20 21.47 7.80
CA GLY A 244 1.85 22.58 7.10
C GLY A 244 2.51 22.18 5.78
N VAL A 245 2.71 23.18 4.92
CA VAL A 245 3.38 23.08 3.62
C VAL A 245 4.68 22.28 3.72
N PHE A 246 4.73 21.10 3.08
CA PHE A 246 5.98 20.38 2.85
C PHE A 246 6.86 21.21 1.91
N ARG A 247 7.96 21.76 2.45
CA ARG A 247 9.09 22.21 1.64
C ARG A 247 10.08 21.05 1.61
N PRO A 248 10.31 20.36 0.49
CA PRO A 248 11.37 19.37 0.42
C PRO A 248 12.67 20.08 0.82
N THR A 249 13.27 19.63 1.93
CA THR A 249 14.63 20.06 2.24
C THR A 249 15.51 19.37 1.19
N PRO A 250 16.27 20.11 0.38
CA PRO A 250 17.22 19.47 -0.53
C PRO A 250 18.13 18.55 0.28
N PRO A 251 18.56 17.39 -0.27
CA PRO A 251 19.43 16.47 0.45
C PRO A 251 20.64 17.23 0.96
N SER A 252 21.03 16.94 2.21
CA SER A 252 22.19 17.56 2.82
C SER A 252 23.41 17.35 1.91
N GLU A 253 24.35 18.29 1.92
CA GLU A 253 25.58 18.14 1.15
C GLU A 253 26.30 16.84 1.52
N GLU A 254 26.18 16.44 2.79
CA GLU A 254 26.72 15.20 3.36
C GLU A 254 26.11 13.92 2.76
N ASP A 255 24.82 13.92 2.41
CA ASP A 255 24.16 12.81 1.69
C ASP A 255 24.64 12.70 0.24
N ARG A 256 25.02 13.83 -0.38
CA ARG A 256 25.64 13.83 -1.72
C ARG A 256 27.07 13.27 -1.64
N TRP A 257 27.82 13.60 -0.60
CA TRP A 257 29.19 13.09 -0.39
C TRP A 257 29.24 11.58 -0.16
N ARG A 258 28.28 11.00 0.58
CA ARG A 258 28.24 9.54 0.84
C ARG A 258 28.03 8.69 -0.41
N LYS A 259 27.37 9.21 -1.44
CA LYS A 259 27.19 8.50 -2.72
C LYS A 259 28.44 8.47 -3.61
N HIS A 260 29.48 9.25 -3.30
CA HIS A 260 30.68 9.37 -4.13
C HIS A 260 31.96 8.86 -3.44
N MET A 261 31.86 8.33 -2.22
CA MET A 261 32.98 7.67 -1.57
C MET A 261 33.12 6.22 -2.08
N PRO A 262 34.29 5.81 -2.60
CA PRO A 262 34.55 4.39 -2.82
C PRO A 262 34.49 3.64 -1.48
N SER A 263 33.81 2.49 -1.47
CA SER A 263 33.69 1.66 -0.27
C SER A 263 35.08 1.30 0.28
N PRO A 264 35.31 1.37 1.60
CA PRO A 264 36.59 0.99 2.17
C PRO A 264 36.88 -0.48 1.85
N THR A 265 38.05 -0.71 1.25
CA THR A 265 38.54 -2.06 0.96
C THR A 265 38.67 -2.84 2.27
N PRO A 266 38.12 -4.06 2.36
CA PRO A 266 38.19 -4.85 3.59
C PRO A 266 39.65 -5.09 3.99
N THR A 267 39.96 -4.75 5.24
CA THR A 267 41.27 -4.99 5.85
C THR A 267 41.48 -6.51 5.99
N PRO A 268 42.57 -7.09 5.46
CA PRO A 268 42.83 -8.51 5.60
C PRO A 268 43.08 -8.86 7.08
N CYS A 269 42.48 -9.96 7.53
CA CYS A 269 42.64 -10.49 8.88
C CYS A 269 44.11 -10.83 9.14
N GLN A 270 44.71 -10.24 10.18
CA GLN A 270 46.01 -10.66 10.68
C GLN A 270 45.86 -12.00 11.40
N THR A 271 46.60 -13.00 10.92
CA THR A 271 46.75 -14.30 11.60
C THR A 271 47.56 -14.12 12.89
N PRO A 272 47.15 -14.74 14.01
CA PRO A 272 47.94 -14.71 15.24
C PRO A 272 49.32 -15.34 15.05
N ILE A 273 50.35 -14.59 15.40
CA ILE A 273 51.75 -15.04 15.48
C ILE A 273 51.85 -16.04 16.64
N GLY A 274 52.49 -17.18 16.36
CA GLY A 274 52.40 -18.39 17.17
C GLY A 274 53.07 -18.34 18.55
N ALA A 275 52.69 -19.32 19.37
CA ALA A 275 53.46 -19.76 20.52
C ALA A 275 54.07 -21.13 20.17
N GLN A 276 55.40 -21.23 20.16
CA GLN A 276 56.15 -22.48 20.27
C GLN A 276 56.87 -22.49 21.63
N PRO A 277 57.09 -23.67 22.22
CA PRO A 277 57.59 -23.84 23.59
C PRO A 277 59.05 -23.42 23.78
#